data_AF-A0A844AX80-F1
#
_entry.id   AF-A0A844AX80-F1
#
_cell.length_a   1.000
_cell.length_b   1.000
_cell.length_c   1.000
_cell.angle_alpha   90.00
_cell.angle_beta   90.00
_cell.angle_gamma   90.00
#
_symmetry.space_group_name_H-M   'P 1'
#
loop_
_entity.id
_entity.type
_entity.pdbx_description
1 polymer ?
#
loop_
_entity_poly.entity_id
_entity_poly.type
_entity_poly.pdbx_seq_one_letter_code
_entity_poly.pdbx_strand_id
1 'polypeptide(L)'
;MSPRPVVTIGRGFAQLPPVLHTIAEPKQRNYASYFSHAPTTGLFMITLQNFLAPDPAICTESQLYHREAGTVGLSYDSGTYVIPRSSRLSFDTYFNLFNLDSWRHCQLDGLFVELSGQGEVELQITHAAPGHSYEVIHRQVTTLQSDAPYQLDLSHLLETAHGVVFVSLTAIGDRVVLERARFATRSLPERVLPELTVSITTFRRETAVRATVERLEAFLEEFPFADHIRVQVVDNGESANIQPSSHVTPYPNRNLGGAGGFARGLLEAEEAGASHCLFMDDDASFHMENIARTYMVLALARDPKTAIAGAMINSQDKWALWENGAWFDGVCHPIANGTDLRNHRALIQMQFDSVAPQPDTLYGGWWF
;
A
#
# COMPACT_ATOMS: atom_id res chain seq x y z
N MET A 1 9.58 -17.84 25.27
CA MET A 1 9.21 -17.37 23.92
C MET A 1 9.71 -15.95 23.82
N SER A 2 10.71 -15.67 23.00
CA SER A 2 11.10 -14.28 22.72
C SER A 2 9.94 -13.59 21.98
N PRO A 3 9.65 -12.31 22.25
CA PRO A 3 8.62 -11.56 21.53
C PRO A 3 8.96 -11.55 20.03
N ARG A 4 7.93 -11.74 19.19
CA ARG A 4 8.05 -11.78 17.74
C ARG A 4 8.08 -10.35 17.19
N PRO A 5 8.89 -10.04 16.16
CA PRO A 5 8.81 -8.74 15.51
C PRO A 5 7.48 -8.63 14.75
N VAL A 6 6.59 -7.76 15.22
CA VAL A 6 5.43 -7.28 14.46
C VAL A 6 5.87 -6.00 13.75
N VAL A 7 5.76 -5.96 12.42
CA VAL A 7 6.10 -4.77 11.64
C VAL A 7 4.80 -4.11 11.21
N THR A 8 4.54 -2.90 11.70
CA THR A 8 3.39 -2.11 11.29
C THR A 8 3.73 -1.35 9.99
N ILE A 9 3.08 -1.73 8.89
CA ILE A 9 3.14 -1.01 7.61
C ILE A 9 1.73 -0.51 7.33
N GLY A 10 1.31 0.47 8.11
CA GLY A 10 -0.07 0.93 8.14
C GLY A 10 -0.47 1.72 6.90
N ARG A 11 -1.45 1.21 6.15
CA ARG A 11 -2.22 1.95 5.14
C ARG A 11 -3.70 1.63 5.28
N GLY A 12 -4.48 2.68 5.44
CA GLY A 12 -5.89 2.70 5.89
C GLY A 12 -6.88 1.93 5.03
N PHE A 13 -7.79 1.22 5.69
CA PHE A 13 -9.06 0.68 5.16
C PHE A 13 -10.23 1.52 5.65
N ALA A 14 -11.32 1.61 4.88
CA ALA A 14 -12.58 2.24 5.27
C ALA A 14 -13.77 1.36 4.85
N GLN A 15 -14.82 1.18 5.65
CA GLN A 15 -16.04 0.48 5.23
C GLN A 15 -16.77 1.18 4.05
N LEU A 16 -17.25 0.41 3.07
CA LEU A 16 -17.99 0.92 1.90
C LEU A 16 -19.37 1.51 2.29
N PRO A 17 -19.73 2.72 1.85
CA PRO A 17 -21.11 3.21 1.93
C PRO A 17 -22.00 2.58 0.84
N PRO A 18 -23.34 2.60 1.00
CA PRO A 18 -24.26 2.04 0.01
C PRO A 18 -24.27 2.89 -1.28
N VAL A 19 -23.84 2.24 -2.36
CA VAL A 19 -23.96 2.50 -3.81
C VAL A 19 -24.47 3.88 -4.25
N LEU A 20 -23.60 4.62 -4.95
CA LEU A 20 -23.99 5.56 -6.01
C LEU A 20 -23.22 5.20 -7.29
N HIS A 21 -23.97 4.67 -8.26
CA HIS A 21 -23.74 4.54 -9.71
C HIS A 21 -22.33 4.19 -10.25
N THR A 22 -22.33 3.23 -11.18
CA THR A 22 -21.27 2.82 -12.10
C THR A 22 -20.52 4.00 -12.72
N ILE A 23 -19.45 4.43 -12.04
CA ILE A 23 -18.32 5.09 -12.68
C ILE A 23 -17.40 3.95 -13.10
N ALA A 24 -17.09 3.85 -14.39
CA ALA A 24 -16.11 2.89 -14.88
C ALA A 24 -14.83 3.03 -14.04
N GLU A 25 -14.31 1.91 -13.51
CA GLU A 25 -13.09 1.96 -12.70
C GLU A 25 -11.95 2.60 -13.51
N PRO A 26 -11.20 3.53 -12.91
CA PRO A 26 -10.13 4.21 -13.62
C PRO A 26 -9.09 3.21 -14.12
N LYS A 27 -8.55 3.43 -15.33
CA LYS A 27 -7.47 2.63 -15.94
C LYS A 27 -6.10 2.89 -15.25
N GLN A 28 -6.09 3.06 -13.94
CA GLN A 28 -4.88 3.17 -13.11
C GLN A 28 -4.22 1.80 -12.87
N ARG A 29 -4.84 0.73 -13.37
CA ARG A 29 -4.35 -0.65 -13.29
C ARG A 29 -3.21 -0.84 -14.28
N ASN A 30 -2.00 -0.64 -13.81
CA ASN A 30 -0.85 -1.18 -14.50
C ASN A 30 0.05 -1.85 -13.47
N TYR A 31 -0.41 -2.99 -12.95
CA TYR A 31 0.41 -3.86 -12.10
C TYR A 31 1.55 -4.52 -12.88
N ALA A 32 1.57 -4.42 -14.21
CA ALA A 32 2.76 -4.74 -14.99
C ALA A 32 3.96 -3.86 -14.58
N SER A 33 3.72 -2.71 -13.94
CA SER A 33 4.79 -1.94 -13.29
C SER A 33 5.47 -2.67 -12.13
N TYR A 34 4.96 -3.76 -11.56
CA TYR A 34 5.73 -4.55 -10.58
C TYR A 34 6.95 -5.23 -11.20
N PHE A 35 6.95 -5.40 -12.53
CA PHE A 35 8.09 -5.83 -13.31
C PHE A 35 8.40 -4.84 -14.42
N SER A 36 9.53 -4.14 -14.35
CA SER A 36 10.03 -3.44 -15.53
C SER A 36 11.53 -3.63 -15.72
N HIS A 37 11.92 -3.60 -16.98
CA HIS A 37 13.31 -3.54 -17.40
C HIS A 37 13.73 -2.06 -17.40
N ALA A 38 14.85 -1.72 -16.76
CA ALA A 38 15.46 -0.40 -16.92
C ALA A 38 15.97 -0.25 -18.37
N PRO A 39 15.51 0.73 -19.16
CA PRO A 39 15.93 0.86 -20.56
C PRO A 39 17.41 1.21 -20.73
N THR A 40 18.07 1.75 -19.71
CA THR A 40 19.48 2.19 -19.78
C THR A 40 20.48 1.17 -19.26
N THR A 41 20.07 0.18 -18.46
CA THR A 41 21.00 -0.79 -17.83
C THR A 41 20.62 -2.25 -18.08
N GLY A 42 19.40 -2.55 -18.55
CA GLY A 42 18.90 -3.92 -18.66
C GLY A 42 18.69 -4.61 -17.31
N LEU A 43 18.87 -3.89 -16.18
CA LEU A 43 18.62 -4.44 -14.85
C LEU A 43 17.12 -4.46 -14.55
N PHE A 44 16.69 -5.58 -13.97
CA PHE A 44 15.34 -5.85 -13.51
C PHE A 44 15.05 -5.09 -12.21
N MET A 45 13.96 -4.32 -12.19
CA MET A 45 13.51 -3.61 -10.99
C MET A 45 12.15 -4.10 -10.55
N ILE A 46 12.01 -4.12 -9.22
CA ILE A 46 10.84 -4.59 -8.52
C ILE A 46 10.25 -3.42 -7.76
N THR A 47 8.96 -3.21 -7.95
CA THR A 47 8.24 -2.15 -7.25
C THR A 47 8.10 -2.52 -5.77
N LEU A 48 8.56 -1.62 -4.90
CA LEU A 48 8.27 -1.65 -3.47
C LEU A 48 6.94 -0.95 -3.17
N GLN A 49 6.71 0.17 -3.87
CA GLN A 49 5.54 1.02 -3.66
C GLN A 49 5.30 1.88 -4.90
N ASN A 50 4.12 1.77 -5.51
CA ASN A 50 3.63 2.74 -6.49
C ASN A 50 3.09 3.99 -5.80
N PHE A 51 3.22 5.13 -6.47
CA PHE A 51 2.58 6.36 -6.03
C PHE A 51 1.11 6.29 -6.43
N LEU A 52 0.24 6.35 -5.43
CA LEU A 52 -1.20 6.31 -5.60
C LEU A 52 -1.74 7.71 -5.92
N ALA A 53 -2.76 7.75 -6.75
CA ALA A 53 -3.62 8.90 -6.92
C ALA A 53 -4.96 8.67 -6.19
N PRO A 54 -5.71 9.74 -5.90
CA PRO A 54 -7.08 9.58 -5.42
C PRO A 54 -7.91 8.71 -6.38
N ASP A 55 -8.74 7.83 -5.81
CA ASP A 55 -9.61 6.92 -6.56
C ASP A 55 -11.06 7.18 -6.13
N PRO A 56 -11.96 7.59 -7.05
CA PRO A 56 -13.37 7.83 -6.76
C PRO A 56 -14.11 6.64 -6.13
N ALA A 57 -13.70 5.41 -6.42
CA ALA A 57 -14.29 4.21 -5.85
C ALA A 57 -13.83 3.95 -4.41
N ILE A 58 -12.72 4.54 -3.97
CA ILE A 58 -12.09 4.28 -2.67
C ILE A 58 -12.06 5.57 -1.82
N CYS A 59 -11.26 6.55 -2.21
CA CYS A 59 -11.09 7.81 -1.48
C CYS A 59 -10.58 8.93 -2.38
N THR A 60 -11.32 10.05 -2.39
CA THR A 60 -11.03 11.28 -3.15
C THR A 60 -10.41 12.40 -2.31
N GLU A 61 -10.08 12.17 -1.03
CA GLU A 61 -9.37 13.14 -0.20
C GLU A 61 -7.93 13.31 -0.70
N SER A 62 -7.71 14.32 -1.54
CA SER A 62 -6.47 14.48 -2.31
C SER A 62 -5.23 14.59 -1.43
N GLN A 63 -5.36 15.22 -0.26
CA GLN A 63 -4.25 15.45 0.68
C GLN A 63 -3.71 14.17 1.32
N LEU A 64 -4.33 13.02 1.13
CA LEU A 64 -3.75 11.72 1.51
C LEU A 64 -2.81 11.15 0.46
N TYR A 65 -2.89 11.65 -0.78
CA TYR A 65 -2.14 11.16 -1.94
C TYR A 65 -1.12 12.20 -2.41
N HIS A 66 -1.49 13.46 -2.52
CA HIS A 66 -0.58 14.51 -2.95
C HIS A 66 -0.90 15.86 -2.30
N ARG A 67 0.09 16.76 -2.33
CA ARG A 67 -0.07 18.18 -2.02
C ARG A 67 0.36 18.99 -3.21
N GLU A 68 -0.34 20.08 -3.47
CA GLU A 68 -0.09 20.94 -4.61
C GLU A 68 0.15 22.38 -4.18
N ALA A 69 1.01 23.07 -4.91
CA ALA A 69 1.11 24.52 -4.89
C ALA A 69 1.05 25.02 -6.34
N GLY A 70 0.12 25.93 -6.63
CA GLY A 70 -0.22 26.29 -8.02
C GLY A 70 -1.39 25.46 -8.53
N THR A 71 -1.44 25.22 -9.85
CA THR A 71 -2.63 24.66 -10.52
C THR A 71 -2.33 23.28 -11.10
N VAL A 72 -2.13 22.28 -10.24
CA VAL A 72 -1.91 20.90 -10.70
C VAL A 72 -3.25 20.29 -11.12
N GLY A 73 -3.27 19.61 -12.27
CA GLY A 73 -4.40 18.84 -12.75
C GLY A 73 -4.18 17.34 -12.53
N LEU A 74 -5.24 16.60 -12.20
CA LEU A 74 -5.25 15.14 -12.16
C LEU A 74 -6.38 14.61 -13.04
N SER A 75 -6.06 13.67 -13.93
CA SER A 75 -7.05 12.91 -14.70
C SER A 75 -7.32 11.58 -13.99
N TYR A 76 -8.53 11.38 -13.47
CA TYR A 76 -8.92 10.11 -12.86
C TYR A 76 -8.84 8.93 -13.84
N ASP A 77 -9.29 9.12 -15.08
CA ASP A 77 -9.31 8.08 -16.12
C ASP A 77 -7.94 7.47 -16.37
N SER A 78 -6.87 8.28 -16.30
CA SER A 78 -5.50 7.87 -16.61
C SER A 78 -4.55 7.84 -15.39
N GLY A 79 -4.95 8.39 -14.24
CA GLY A 79 -4.06 8.61 -13.09
C GLY A 79 -2.96 9.65 -13.32
N THR A 80 -2.99 10.38 -14.43
CA THR A 80 -1.91 11.27 -14.84
C THR A 80 -2.04 12.64 -14.19
N TYR A 81 -0.92 13.16 -13.67
CA TYR A 81 -0.82 14.54 -13.21
C TYR A 81 -0.30 15.45 -14.34
N VAL A 82 -0.89 16.62 -14.48
CA VAL A 82 -0.39 17.71 -15.32
C VAL A 82 0.02 18.86 -14.42
N ILE A 83 1.30 19.23 -14.46
CA ILE A 83 1.91 20.24 -13.60
C ILE A 83 2.33 21.40 -14.50
N PRO A 84 1.60 22.54 -14.50
CA PRO A 84 1.97 23.73 -15.25
C PRO A 84 3.23 24.38 -14.66
N ARG A 85 3.95 25.16 -15.48
CA ARG A 85 5.13 25.92 -15.05
C ARG A 85 4.91 26.62 -13.70
N SER A 86 5.94 26.58 -12.85
CA SER A 86 5.95 27.15 -11.50
C SER A 86 4.99 26.50 -10.49
N SER A 87 4.23 25.48 -10.89
CA SER A 87 3.45 24.67 -9.95
C SER A 87 4.31 23.54 -9.37
N ARG A 88 3.94 23.08 -8.19
CA ARG A 88 4.61 22.01 -7.45
C ARG A 88 3.62 20.92 -7.07
N LEU A 89 4.02 19.68 -7.30
CA LEU A 89 3.36 18.47 -6.82
C LEU A 89 4.26 17.79 -5.80
N SER A 90 3.74 17.44 -4.63
CA SER A 90 4.47 16.83 -3.53
C SER A 90 3.77 15.58 -3.03
N PHE A 91 4.57 14.57 -2.68
CA PHE A 91 4.14 13.26 -2.25
C PHE A 91 4.53 12.97 -0.80
N ASP A 92 4.62 14.02 0.01
CA ASP A 92 4.77 14.03 1.48
C ASP A 92 3.45 13.65 2.18
N THR A 93 2.85 12.55 1.74
CA THR A 93 1.47 12.18 2.03
C THR A 93 1.38 10.76 2.54
N TYR A 94 0.30 10.42 3.25
CA TYR A 94 0.16 9.11 3.89
C TYR A 94 0.29 7.95 2.89
N PHE A 95 -0.29 8.08 1.70
CA PHE A 95 -0.20 7.06 0.68
C PHE A 95 1.08 7.12 -0.17
N ASN A 96 1.91 8.17 -0.13
CA ASN A 96 3.04 8.25 -1.07
C ASN A 96 4.42 8.47 -0.46
N LEU A 97 4.53 8.87 0.80
CA LEU A 97 5.82 8.84 1.49
C LEU A 97 6.34 7.41 1.60
N PHE A 98 7.66 7.28 1.68
CA PHE A 98 8.34 6.01 1.89
C PHE A 98 8.98 6.01 3.28
N ASN A 99 8.52 5.12 4.15
CA ASN A 99 9.07 4.98 5.49
C ASN A 99 10.27 4.03 5.46
N LEU A 100 11.48 4.55 5.60
CA LEU A 100 12.70 3.74 5.59
C LEU A 100 12.68 2.70 6.71
N ASP A 101 12.14 3.05 7.89
CA ASP A 101 12.09 2.15 9.04
C ASP A 101 11.18 0.94 8.79
N SER A 102 10.02 1.12 8.16
CA SER A 102 9.12 0.02 7.80
C SER A 102 9.78 -1.03 6.91
N TRP A 103 10.71 -0.63 6.05
CA TRP A 103 11.40 -1.53 5.11
C TRP A 103 12.73 -2.08 5.64
N ARG A 104 13.21 -1.68 6.83
CA ARG A 104 14.48 -2.23 7.40
C ARG A 104 14.44 -3.73 7.64
N HIS A 105 13.25 -4.24 7.93
CA HIS A 105 13.02 -5.67 8.13
C HIS A 105 13.15 -6.46 6.82
N CYS A 106 13.22 -5.78 5.68
CA CYS A 106 13.39 -6.39 4.36
C CYS A 106 14.86 -6.42 3.94
N GLN A 107 15.18 -7.40 3.10
CA GLN A 107 16.41 -7.44 2.32
C GLN A 107 16.17 -6.70 1.01
N LEU A 108 16.76 -5.51 0.89
CA LEU A 108 16.68 -4.69 -0.32
C LEU A 108 18.06 -4.65 -1.00
N ASP A 109 18.07 -4.77 -2.32
CA ASP A 109 19.23 -4.54 -3.17
C ASP A 109 19.07 -3.18 -3.86
N GLY A 110 19.33 -2.15 -3.06
CA GLY A 110 19.19 -0.75 -3.44
C GLY A 110 17.78 -0.19 -3.28
N LEU A 111 17.70 1.14 -3.36
CA LEU A 111 16.45 1.90 -3.29
C LEU A 111 16.45 2.93 -4.41
N PHE A 112 15.43 2.91 -5.25
CA PHE A 112 15.32 3.78 -6.42
C PHE A 112 13.99 4.50 -6.43
N VAL A 113 14.01 5.76 -6.86
CA VAL A 113 12.81 6.48 -7.30
C VAL A 113 12.76 6.42 -8.82
N GLU A 114 11.65 5.98 -9.37
CA GLU A 114 11.40 6.02 -10.81
C GLU A 114 10.19 6.86 -11.16
N LEU A 115 10.35 7.72 -12.15
CA LEU A 115 9.34 8.65 -12.63
C LEU A 115 9.16 8.45 -14.14
N SER A 116 7.94 8.12 -14.56
CA SER A 116 7.55 8.08 -15.97
C SER A 116 6.67 9.29 -16.29
N GLY A 117 6.98 9.98 -17.37
CA GLY A 117 6.29 11.19 -17.75
C GLY A 117 7.05 11.98 -18.80
N GLN A 118 6.71 13.26 -18.97
CA GLN A 118 7.34 14.13 -19.94
C GLN A 118 7.45 15.56 -19.42
N GLY A 119 8.52 16.25 -19.83
CA GLY A 119 8.74 17.66 -19.55
C GLY A 119 9.87 17.92 -18.54
N GLU A 120 10.27 19.18 -18.46
CA GLU A 120 11.39 19.63 -17.63
C GLU A 120 10.92 19.98 -16.21
N VAL A 121 11.52 19.34 -15.21
CA VAL A 121 11.09 19.37 -13.81
C VAL A 121 12.29 19.50 -12.87
N GLU A 122 12.13 20.27 -11.80
CA GLU A 122 13.00 20.17 -10.63
C GLU A 122 12.50 19.01 -9.76
N LEU A 123 13.28 17.93 -9.70
CA LEU A 123 13.07 16.82 -8.77
C LEU A 123 13.74 17.16 -7.44
N GLN A 124 12.98 17.10 -6.35
CA GLN A 124 13.49 17.24 -5.00
C GLN A 124 13.12 16.02 -4.14
N ILE A 125 14.12 15.42 -3.50
CA ILE A 125 13.95 14.39 -2.46
C ILE A 125 14.22 15.03 -1.11
N THR A 126 13.27 14.85 -0.19
CA THR A 126 13.41 15.34 1.19
C THR A 126 13.40 14.14 2.13
N HIS A 127 14.28 14.19 3.11
CA HIS A 127 14.42 13.21 4.17
C HIS A 127 14.04 13.86 5.50
N ALA A 128 13.17 13.18 6.25
CA ALA A 128 12.75 13.59 7.58
C ALA A 128 13.12 12.49 8.57
N ALA A 129 14.04 12.79 9.48
CA ALA A 129 14.49 11.89 10.53
C ALA A 129 13.99 12.34 11.93
N PRO A 130 13.69 11.41 12.84
CA PRO A 130 13.28 11.74 14.21
C PRO A 130 14.33 12.62 14.91
N GLY A 131 13.91 13.72 15.54
CA GLY A 131 14.80 14.61 16.30
C GLY A 131 15.68 15.53 15.45
N HIS A 132 15.55 15.53 14.13
CA HIS A 132 16.33 16.36 13.21
C HIS A 132 15.43 17.29 12.38
N SER A 133 16.03 18.35 11.84
CA SER A 133 15.40 19.15 10.79
C SER A 133 15.26 18.31 9.51
N TYR A 134 14.30 18.69 8.67
CA TYR A 134 14.13 18.02 7.38
C TYR A 134 15.24 18.46 6.44
N GLU A 135 15.83 17.52 5.73
CA GLU A 135 16.94 17.78 4.81
C GLU A 135 16.55 17.49 3.37
N VAL A 136 16.92 18.41 2.48
CA VAL A 136 16.82 18.18 1.04
C VAL A 136 18.09 17.46 0.59
N ILE A 137 17.99 16.15 0.42
CA ILE A 137 19.13 15.28 0.10
C ILE A 137 19.40 15.17 -1.41
N HIS A 138 18.43 15.57 -2.23
CA HIS A 138 18.59 15.67 -3.68
C HIS A 138 17.72 16.80 -4.21
N ARG A 139 18.27 17.62 -5.12
CA ARG A 139 17.55 18.66 -5.84
C ARG A 139 18.19 18.91 -7.18
N GLN A 140 17.53 18.55 -8.27
CA GLN A 140 18.10 18.64 -9.61
C GLN A 140 17.01 18.91 -10.65
N VAL A 141 17.33 19.78 -11.62
CA VAL A 141 16.52 19.94 -12.84
C VAL A 141 16.84 18.79 -13.78
N THR A 142 15.81 18.09 -14.22
CA THR A 142 15.88 16.95 -15.14
C THR A 142 14.73 17.01 -16.14
N THR A 143 14.84 16.23 -17.22
CA THR A 143 13.80 16.10 -18.24
C THR A 143 13.25 14.70 -18.19
N LEU A 144 11.95 14.58 -17.91
CA LEU A 144 11.23 13.31 -18.05
C LEU A 144 10.98 13.03 -19.54
N GLN A 145 11.10 11.77 -19.94
CA GLN A 145 10.86 11.33 -21.32
C GLN A 145 9.81 10.22 -21.34
N SER A 146 8.89 10.27 -22.29
CA SER A 146 7.76 9.33 -22.36
C SER A 146 8.18 7.88 -22.64
N ASP A 147 9.34 7.67 -23.26
CA ASP A 147 9.86 6.38 -23.68
C ASP A 147 10.77 5.71 -22.65
N ALA A 148 11.20 6.42 -21.61
CA ALA A 148 12.08 5.89 -20.57
C ALA A 148 11.82 6.53 -19.20
N PRO A 149 11.65 5.74 -18.12
CA PRO A 149 11.57 6.29 -16.78
C PRO A 149 12.88 6.98 -16.39
N TYR A 150 12.77 8.15 -15.75
CA TYR A 150 13.87 8.75 -15.02
C TYR A 150 14.09 7.97 -13.73
N GLN A 151 15.33 7.57 -13.45
CA GLN A 151 15.71 6.80 -12.27
C GLN A 151 16.70 7.57 -11.41
N LEU A 152 16.42 7.65 -10.11
CA LEU A 152 17.32 8.20 -9.09
C LEU A 152 17.68 7.12 -8.06
N ASP A 153 18.97 6.94 -7.84
CA ASP A 153 19.51 6.02 -6.84
C ASP A 153 19.56 6.68 -5.45
N LEU A 154 18.84 6.09 -4.50
CA LEU A 154 18.77 6.46 -3.09
C LEU A 154 19.33 5.36 -2.18
N SER A 155 20.08 4.41 -2.71
CA SER A 155 20.57 3.23 -1.97
C SER A 155 21.42 3.59 -0.76
N HIS A 156 22.11 4.73 -0.79
CA HIS A 156 22.89 5.26 0.34
C HIS A 156 22.05 5.46 1.62
N LEU A 157 20.73 5.62 1.50
CA LEU A 157 19.83 5.76 2.66
C LEU A 157 19.60 4.44 3.40
N LEU A 158 19.73 3.30 2.71
CA LEU A 158 19.48 1.99 3.31
C LEU A 158 20.53 1.60 4.36
N GLU A 159 21.71 2.20 4.30
CA GLU A 159 22.83 1.86 5.20
C GLU A 159 22.64 2.40 6.61
N THR A 160 22.20 3.66 6.75
CA THR A 160 22.22 4.36 8.04
C THR A 160 21.03 5.27 8.31
N ALA A 161 20.18 5.56 7.31
CA ALA A 161 19.18 6.63 7.46
C ALA A 161 17.89 6.14 8.13
N HIS A 162 17.37 6.93 9.08
CA HIS A 162 16.10 6.72 9.79
C HIS A 162 14.99 7.68 9.37
N GLY A 163 13.73 7.30 9.56
CA GLY A 163 12.57 8.12 9.25
C GLY A 163 12.03 7.91 7.83
N VAL A 164 11.55 8.99 7.22
CA VAL A 164 10.77 8.91 5.98
C VAL A 164 11.40 9.76 4.88
N VAL A 165 11.17 9.35 3.63
CA VAL A 165 11.53 10.11 2.44
C VAL A 165 10.31 10.38 1.56
N PHE A 166 10.32 11.53 0.90
CA PHE A 166 9.26 11.91 -0.02
C PHE A 166 9.77 12.73 -1.20
N VAL A 167 9.05 12.59 -2.30
CA VAL A 167 9.36 13.19 -3.61
C VAL A 167 8.51 14.44 -3.80
N SER A 168 9.11 15.46 -4.40
CA SER A 168 8.37 16.61 -4.92
C SER A 168 8.92 17.05 -6.27
N LEU A 169 8.03 17.55 -7.11
CA LEU A 169 8.27 17.93 -8.48
C LEU A 169 7.82 19.38 -8.68
N THR A 170 8.71 20.25 -9.10
CA THR A 170 8.36 21.62 -9.49
C THR A 170 8.57 21.79 -10.98
N ALA A 171 7.51 22.14 -11.72
CA ALA A 171 7.60 22.26 -13.17
C ALA A 171 8.42 23.49 -13.57
N ILE A 172 9.49 23.25 -14.34
CA ILE A 172 10.34 24.29 -14.93
C ILE A 172 9.89 24.57 -16.36
N GLY A 173 9.57 23.52 -17.12
CA GLY A 173 8.97 23.61 -18.43
C GLY A 173 7.51 24.09 -18.38
N ASP A 174 6.96 24.47 -19.53
CA ASP A 174 5.60 25.00 -19.65
C ASP A 174 4.53 24.00 -19.19
N ARG A 175 4.79 22.71 -19.41
CA ARG A 175 3.91 21.61 -19.02
C ARG A 175 4.75 20.38 -18.70
N VAL A 176 4.68 19.93 -17.45
CA VAL A 176 5.17 18.61 -17.04
C VAL A 176 3.98 17.67 -16.90
N VAL A 177 4.13 16.45 -17.37
CA VAL A 177 3.15 15.38 -17.19
C VAL A 177 3.82 14.26 -16.42
N LEU A 178 3.26 13.87 -15.29
CA LEU A 178 3.70 12.70 -14.52
C LEU A 178 2.64 11.61 -14.67
N GLU A 179 3.03 10.51 -15.30
CA GLU A 179 2.15 9.38 -15.58
C GLU A 179 2.24 8.34 -14.48
N ARG A 180 3.46 8.03 -14.01
CA ARG A 180 3.70 7.07 -12.94
C ARG A 180 4.90 7.47 -12.10
N ALA A 181 4.86 7.14 -10.83
CA ALA A 181 6.00 7.20 -9.93
C ALA A 181 6.04 5.97 -9.03
N ARG A 182 7.22 5.50 -8.67
CA ARG A 182 7.39 4.37 -7.73
C ARG A 182 8.69 4.44 -6.95
N PHE A 183 8.70 3.77 -5.80
CA PHE A 183 9.91 3.31 -5.14
C PHE A 183 10.17 1.86 -5.57
N ALA A 184 11.43 1.53 -5.88
CA ALA A 184 11.83 0.23 -6.38
C ALA A 184 13.15 -0.26 -5.77
N THR A 185 13.39 -1.57 -5.86
CA THR A 185 14.66 -2.24 -5.54
C THR A 185 15.13 -3.04 -6.76
N ARG A 186 16.41 -3.41 -6.79
CA ARG A 186 16.89 -4.47 -7.68
C ARG A 186 16.58 -5.82 -7.03
N SER A 187 16.30 -6.82 -7.87
CA SER A 187 16.24 -8.26 -7.59
C SER A 187 15.34 -8.76 -6.42
N LEU A 188 14.79 -9.97 -6.57
CA LEU A 188 14.24 -10.71 -5.43
C LEU A 188 15.40 -11.46 -4.75
N PRO A 189 15.37 -11.62 -3.43
CA PRO A 189 16.26 -12.55 -2.75
C PRO A 189 16.12 -13.96 -3.36
N GLU A 190 17.23 -14.70 -3.44
CA GLU A 190 17.24 -16.11 -3.85
C GLU A 190 16.58 -16.99 -2.78
N ARG A 191 15.25 -16.96 -2.70
CA ARG A 191 14.46 -17.73 -1.73
C ARG A 191 13.07 -18.08 -2.26
N VAL A 192 12.41 -18.98 -1.55
CA VAL A 192 11.01 -19.36 -1.82
C VAL A 192 10.11 -18.16 -1.56
N LEU A 193 9.26 -17.84 -2.53
CA LEU A 193 8.26 -16.78 -2.42
C LEU A 193 7.14 -17.17 -1.45
N PRO A 194 6.48 -16.20 -0.79
CA PRO A 194 5.42 -16.50 0.15
C PRO A 194 4.16 -16.96 -0.59
N GLU A 195 3.65 -18.14 -0.24
CA GLU A 195 2.29 -18.56 -0.59
C GLU A 195 1.30 -17.83 0.33
N LEU A 196 0.58 -16.83 -0.19
CA LEU A 196 -0.32 -15.97 0.55
C LEU A 196 -1.78 -16.38 0.30
N THR A 197 -2.54 -16.65 1.37
CA THR A 197 -3.99 -16.79 1.29
C THR A 197 -4.69 -15.55 1.84
N VAL A 198 -5.45 -14.87 0.99
CA VAL A 198 -6.40 -13.83 1.36
C VAL A 198 -7.71 -14.48 1.78
N SER A 199 -8.08 -14.31 3.05
CA SER A 199 -9.24 -15.00 3.65
C SER A 199 -10.32 -14.02 4.08
N ILE A 200 -11.40 -13.96 3.30
CA ILE A 200 -12.55 -13.10 3.57
C ILE A 200 -13.62 -13.87 4.32
N THR A 201 -14.08 -13.36 5.46
CA THR A 201 -15.26 -13.90 6.17
C THR A 201 -16.48 -13.04 5.85
N THR A 202 -17.60 -13.66 5.45
CA THR A 202 -18.82 -12.92 5.13
C THR A 202 -20.07 -13.52 5.78
N PHE A 203 -21.07 -12.66 6.08
CA PHE A 203 -22.40 -13.08 6.52
C PHE A 203 -23.47 -12.13 5.97
N ARG A 204 -24.24 -12.59 4.97
CA ARG A 204 -25.37 -11.83 4.36
C ARG A 204 -24.99 -10.44 3.83
N ARG A 205 -23.83 -10.34 3.19
CA ARG A 205 -23.31 -9.14 2.54
C ARG A 205 -22.89 -9.44 1.10
N GLU A 206 -23.77 -10.12 0.37
CA GLU A 206 -23.50 -10.72 -0.93
C GLU A 206 -22.96 -9.72 -1.94
N THR A 207 -23.52 -8.50 -1.99
CA THR A 207 -23.06 -7.45 -2.90
C THR A 207 -21.63 -6.98 -2.57
N ALA A 208 -21.31 -6.80 -1.28
CA ALA A 208 -20.00 -6.31 -0.86
C ALA A 208 -18.92 -7.36 -1.13
N VAL A 209 -19.12 -8.60 -0.68
CA VAL A 209 -18.14 -9.68 -0.88
C VAL A 209 -17.92 -9.98 -2.36
N ARG A 210 -18.96 -9.97 -3.20
CA ARG A 210 -18.82 -10.16 -4.65
C ARG A 210 -18.01 -9.05 -5.29
N ALA A 211 -18.27 -7.79 -4.92
CA ALA A 211 -17.50 -6.65 -5.44
C ALA A 211 -16.02 -6.73 -5.01
N THR A 212 -15.74 -7.13 -3.77
CA THR A 212 -14.37 -7.34 -3.28
C THR A 212 -13.67 -8.47 -4.05
N VAL A 213 -14.35 -9.60 -4.26
CA VAL A 213 -13.82 -10.73 -5.06
C VAL A 213 -13.55 -10.31 -6.50
N GLU A 214 -14.47 -9.61 -7.16
CA GLU A 214 -14.28 -9.12 -8.54
C GLU A 214 -13.04 -8.23 -8.67
N ARG A 215 -12.84 -7.30 -7.72
CA ARG A 215 -11.66 -6.43 -7.71
C ARG A 215 -10.37 -7.20 -7.42
N LEU A 216 -10.42 -8.24 -6.58
CA LEU A 216 -9.28 -9.12 -6.32
C LEU A 216 -8.92 -9.96 -7.54
N GLU A 217 -9.90 -10.54 -8.25
CA GLU A 217 -9.64 -11.29 -9.47
C GLU A 217 -9.01 -10.40 -10.54
N ALA A 218 -9.57 -9.21 -10.78
CA ALA A 218 -8.99 -8.28 -11.75
C ALA A 218 -7.58 -7.80 -11.36
N PHE A 219 -7.28 -7.69 -10.06
CA PHE A 219 -5.92 -7.42 -9.59
C PHE A 219 -4.98 -8.60 -9.90
N LEU A 220 -5.41 -9.83 -9.64
CA LEU A 220 -4.61 -11.04 -9.83
C LEU A 220 -4.38 -11.36 -11.33
N GLU A 221 -5.26 -10.92 -12.23
CA GLU A 221 -5.00 -11.03 -13.68
C GLU A 221 -3.74 -10.26 -14.13
N GLU A 222 -3.41 -9.17 -13.43
CA GLU A 222 -2.29 -8.31 -13.80
C GLU A 222 -1.10 -8.40 -12.82
N PHE A 223 -1.33 -8.88 -11.59
CA PHE A 223 -0.31 -8.89 -10.56
C PHE A 223 0.72 -9.99 -10.85
N PRO A 224 2.01 -9.66 -10.96
CA PRO A 224 2.94 -10.66 -11.48
C PRO A 224 3.28 -11.83 -10.55
N PHE A 225 2.84 -11.78 -9.28
CA PHE A 225 2.96 -12.88 -8.33
C PHE A 225 1.61 -13.53 -8.00
N ALA A 226 0.60 -13.37 -8.88
CA ALA A 226 -0.73 -13.91 -8.65
C ALA A 226 -0.76 -15.42 -8.44
N ASP A 227 0.17 -16.18 -9.05
CA ASP A 227 0.28 -17.63 -8.85
C ASP A 227 0.61 -18.02 -7.40
N HIS A 228 1.15 -17.10 -6.60
CA HIS A 228 1.45 -17.28 -5.17
C HIS A 228 0.37 -16.68 -4.26
N ILE A 229 -0.74 -16.22 -4.82
CA ILE A 229 -1.85 -15.63 -4.07
C ILE A 229 -3.14 -16.40 -4.34
N ARG A 230 -3.73 -16.90 -3.25
CA ARG A 230 -5.08 -17.47 -3.23
C ARG A 230 -6.03 -16.52 -2.54
N VAL A 231 -7.26 -16.47 -3.02
CA VAL A 231 -8.39 -15.85 -2.34
C VAL A 231 -9.36 -16.93 -1.90
N GLN A 232 -9.87 -16.81 -0.69
CA GLN A 232 -10.94 -17.67 -0.20
C GLN A 232 -12.04 -16.85 0.47
N VAL A 233 -13.27 -17.33 0.31
CA VAL A 233 -14.44 -16.72 0.93
C VAL A 233 -15.09 -17.73 1.86
N VAL A 234 -14.99 -17.48 3.16
CA VAL A 234 -15.69 -18.24 4.19
C VAL A 234 -17.08 -17.62 4.38
N ASP A 235 -18.09 -18.27 3.80
CA ASP A 235 -19.46 -17.78 3.79
C ASP A 235 -20.25 -18.36 4.97
N ASN A 236 -20.31 -17.59 6.07
CA ASN A 236 -21.09 -17.92 7.25
C ASN A 236 -22.61 -17.82 7.02
N GLY A 237 -23.04 -17.20 5.92
CA GLY A 237 -24.44 -17.00 5.56
C GLY A 237 -24.98 -18.06 4.60
N GLU A 238 -24.09 -18.81 3.95
CA GLU A 238 -24.39 -19.75 2.85
C GLU A 238 -25.27 -19.09 1.77
N SER A 239 -25.00 -17.82 1.47
CA SER A 239 -25.81 -16.97 0.59
C SER A 239 -25.00 -16.14 -0.41
N ALA A 240 -23.68 -16.05 -0.23
CA ALA A 240 -22.79 -15.27 -1.08
C ALA A 240 -22.78 -15.76 -2.53
N ASN A 241 -22.98 -17.06 -2.78
CA ASN A 241 -22.99 -17.68 -4.11
C ASN A 241 -21.75 -17.30 -4.96
N ILE A 242 -20.59 -17.19 -4.32
CA ILE A 242 -19.31 -16.94 -5.00
C ILE A 242 -19.01 -18.13 -5.91
N GLN A 243 -18.66 -17.84 -7.16
CA GLN A 243 -18.23 -18.87 -8.10
C GLN A 243 -16.74 -19.15 -7.90
N PRO A 244 -16.31 -20.42 -7.80
CA PRO A 244 -14.90 -20.75 -7.74
C PRO A 244 -14.18 -20.41 -9.06
N SER A 245 -12.92 -20.05 -8.97
CA SER A 245 -12.03 -19.76 -10.11
C SER A 245 -10.63 -20.36 -9.87
N SER A 246 -9.64 -20.00 -10.70
CA SER A 246 -8.24 -20.41 -10.49
C SER A 246 -7.64 -19.83 -9.20
N HIS A 247 -8.07 -18.62 -8.80
CA HIS A 247 -7.55 -17.94 -7.61
C HIS A 247 -8.55 -17.93 -6.45
N VAL A 248 -9.85 -18.08 -6.70
CA VAL A 248 -10.91 -17.93 -5.69
C VAL A 248 -11.53 -19.27 -5.31
N THR A 249 -11.57 -19.58 -4.00
CA THR A 249 -12.25 -20.77 -3.46
C THR A 249 -13.29 -20.38 -2.39
N PRO A 250 -14.59 -20.65 -2.61
CA PRO A 250 -15.62 -20.44 -1.60
C PRO A 250 -15.77 -21.64 -0.66
N TYR A 251 -15.98 -21.37 0.62
CA TYR A 251 -16.23 -22.36 1.66
C TYR A 251 -17.54 -22.05 2.38
N PRO A 252 -18.56 -22.92 2.32
CA PRO A 252 -19.74 -22.76 3.15
C PRO A 252 -19.37 -23.00 4.61
N ASN A 253 -19.89 -22.17 5.50
CA ASN A 253 -19.64 -22.28 6.92
C ASN A 253 -20.91 -21.99 7.73
N ARG A 254 -21.08 -22.71 8.85
CA ARG A 254 -22.13 -22.37 9.80
C ARG A 254 -21.83 -21.00 10.40
N ASN A 255 -22.87 -20.21 10.71
CA ASN A 255 -22.66 -18.94 11.40
C ASN A 255 -22.12 -19.15 12.82
N LEU A 256 -20.81 -19.00 12.97
CA LEU A 256 -20.05 -19.08 14.22
C LEU A 256 -19.43 -17.71 14.59
N GLY A 257 -20.00 -16.62 14.05
CA GLY A 257 -19.46 -15.27 14.17
C GLY A 257 -18.14 -15.07 13.41
N GLY A 258 -17.56 -13.87 13.55
CA GLY A 258 -16.29 -13.53 12.90
C GLY A 258 -15.15 -14.47 13.30
N ALA A 259 -15.00 -14.73 14.60
CA ALA A 259 -13.97 -15.64 15.12
C ALA A 259 -14.05 -17.04 14.49
N GLY A 260 -15.25 -17.61 14.35
CA GLY A 260 -15.43 -18.91 13.72
C GLY A 260 -15.17 -18.90 12.20
N GLY A 261 -15.50 -17.80 11.51
CA GLY A 261 -15.19 -17.63 10.10
C GLY A 261 -13.69 -17.50 9.83
N PHE A 262 -12.99 -16.65 10.57
CA PHE A 262 -11.53 -16.51 10.46
C PHE A 262 -10.78 -17.76 10.89
N ALA A 263 -11.23 -18.46 11.94
CA ALA A 263 -10.67 -19.75 12.33
C ALA A 263 -10.85 -20.80 11.23
N ARG A 264 -12.02 -20.87 10.59
CA ARG A 264 -12.23 -21.75 9.44
C ARG A 264 -11.29 -21.38 8.29
N GLY A 265 -11.19 -20.10 7.97
CA GLY A 265 -10.29 -19.61 6.93
C GLY A 265 -8.83 -19.97 7.20
N LEU A 266 -8.36 -19.84 8.44
CA LEU A 266 -6.99 -20.21 8.80
C LEU A 266 -6.73 -21.70 8.60
N LEU A 267 -7.68 -22.57 8.98
CA LEU A 267 -7.55 -24.03 8.78
C LEU A 267 -7.46 -24.40 7.30
N GLU A 268 -8.30 -23.79 6.45
CA GLU A 268 -8.26 -24.02 4.99
C GLU A 268 -6.96 -23.51 4.37
N ALA A 269 -6.45 -22.36 4.83
CA ALA A 269 -5.16 -21.83 4.40
C ALA A 269 -3.99 -22.74 4.80
N GLU A 270 -4.01 -23.30 6.00
CA GLU A 270 -3.00 -24.26 6.47
C GLU A 270 -3.04 -25.57 5.66
N GLU A 271 -4.22 -26.12 5.43
CA GLU A 271 -4.41 -27.33 4.60
C GLU A 271 -3.94 -27.11 3.15
N ALA A 272 -4.12 -25.90 2.64
CA ALA A 272 -3.63 -25.46 1.34
C ALA A 272 -2.10 -25.26 1.25
N GLY A 273 -1.39 -25.34 2.38
CA GLY A 273 0.06 -25.11 2.44
C GLY A 273 0.45 -23.64 2.40
N ALA A 274 -0.44 -22.72 2.76
CA ALA A 274 -0.15 -21.29 2.80
C ALA A 274 0.98 -20.99 3.81
N SER A 275 1.91 -20.14 3.40
CA SER A 275 2.94 -19.60 4.30
C SER A 275 2.39 -18.45 5.16
N HIS A 276 1.41 -17.70 4.64
CA HIS A 276 0.80 -16.55 5.28
C HIS A 276 -0.71 -16.54 5.02
N CYS A 277 -1.49 -16.08 6.01
CA CYS A 277 -2.93 -15.85 5.88
C CYS A 277 -3.23 -14.39 6.16
N LEU A 278 -3.74 -13.67 5.17
CA LEU A 278 -4.22 -12.31 5.28
C LEU A 278 -5.73 -12.33 5.52
N PHE A 279 -6.14 -12.07 6.76
CA PHE A 279 -7.55 -11.92 7.06
C PHE A 279 -8.12 -10.66 6.39
N MET A 280 -9.37 -10.74 5.95
CA MET A 280 -10.04 -9.63 5.29
C MET A 280 -11.51 -9.54 5.69
N ASP A 281 -12.00 -8.31 5.83
CA ASP A 281 -13.44 -8.04 5.96
C ASP A 281 -14.10 -7.99 4.57
N ASP A 282 -15.40 -8.29 4.51
CA ASP A 282 -16.14 -8.34 3.25
C ASP A 282 -16.54 -6.96 2.70
N ASP A 283 -16.51 -5.92 3.54
CA ASP A 283 -16.94 -4.56 3.22
C ASP A 283 -15.83 -3.50 3.33
N ALA A 284 -14.57 -3.93 3.46
CA ALA A 284 -13.44 -3.04 3.48
C ALA A 284 -13.15 -2.41 2.09
N SER A 285 -12.92 -1.10 2.09
CA SER A 285 -12.48 -0.31 0.94
C SER A 285 -11.00 0.00 1.08
N PHE A 286 -10.22 -0.39 0.07
CA PHE A 286 -8.78 -0.21 0.03
C PHE A 286 -8.24 -0.27 -1.38
N HIS A 287 -7.03 0.24 -1.55
CA HIS A 287 -6.27 0.11 -2.79
C HIS A 287 -5.67 -1.29 -2.88
N MET A 288 -5.85 -1.98 -4.00
CA MET A 288 -5.23 -3.31 -4.22
C MET A 288 -3.70 -3.26 -4.16
N GLU A 289 -3.12 -2.08 -4.42
CA GLU A 289 -1.72 -1.76 -4.13
C GLU A 289 -1.31 -2.07 -2.67
N ASN A 290 -2.23 -2.00 -1.70
CA ASN A 290 -1.93 -2.40 -0.32
C ASN A 290 -1.63 -3.91 -0.23
N ILE A 291 -2.34 -4.76 -0.99
CA ILE A 291 -2.05 -6.22 -1.06
C ILE A 291 -0.72 -6.44 -1.75
N ALA A 292 -0.47 -5.74 -2.85
CA ALA A 292 0.80 -5.84 -3.57
C ALA A 292 1.99 -5.45 -2.68
N ARG A 293 1.89 -4.37 -1.90
CA ARG A 293 2.91 -3.96 -0.92
C ARG A 293 3.08 -4.97 0.20
N THR A 294 1.99 -5.50 0.72
CA THR A 294 2.00 -6.55 1.75
C THR A 294 2.77 -7.76 1.25
N TYR A 295 2.42 -8.24 0.06
CA TYR A 295 3.12 -9.33 -0.59
C TYR A 295 4.61 -9.02 -0.76
N MET A 296 4.97 -7.82 -1.24
CA MET A 296 6.36 -7.44 -1.43
C MET A 296 7.15 -7.38 -0.13
N VAL A 297 6.55 -6.88 0.96
CA VAL A 297 7.19 -6.89 2.27
C VAL A 297 7.43 -8.33 2.72
N LEU A 298 6.43 -9.21 2.63
CA LEU A 298 6.61 -10.63 3.00
C LEU A 298 7.67 -11.31 2.12
N ALA A 299 7.64 -11.05 0.82
CA ALA A 299 8.58 -11.60 -0.15
C ALA A 299 10.02 -11.11 0.06
N LEU A 300 10.22 -9.94 0.69
CA LEU A 300 11.53 -9.35 0.98
C LEU A 300 11.94 -9.42 2.47
N ALA A 301 11.02 -9.74 3.39
CA ALA A 301 11.26 -9.77 4.84
C ALA A 301 12.38 -10.74 5.24
N ARG A 302 13.39 -10.28 5.98
CA ARG A 302 14.53 -11.09 6.45
C ARG A 302 14.10 -12.28 7.33
N ASP A 303 13.06 -12.11 8.13
CA ASP A 303 12.43 -13.18 8.90
C ASP A 303 11.17 -13.68 8.17
N PRO A 304 11.10 -14.96 7.76
CA PRO A 304 9.91 -15.53 7.13
C PRO A 304 8.69 -15.60 8.05
N LYS A 305 8.84 -15.30 9.35
CA LYS A 305 7.73 -15.21 10.32
C LYS A 305 7.17 -13.79 10.48
N THR A 306 7.64 -12.84 9.66
CA THR A 306 7.19 -11.46 9.72
C THR A 306 5.68 -11.39 9.53
N ALA A 307 5.00 -10.71 10.45
CA ALA A 307 3.57 -10.41 10.33
C ALA A 307 3.39 -8.92 10.04
N ILE A 308 2.36 -8.62 9.25
CA ILE A 308 2.00 -7.26 8.85
C ILE A 308 0.59 -6.98 9.38
N ALA A 309 0.42 -5.85 10.05
CA ALA A 309 -0.88 -5.33 10.45
C ALA A 309 -1.25 -4.13 9.58
N GLY A 310 -2.50 -4.10 9.12
CA GLY A 310 -3.07 -2.96 8.42
C GLY A 310 -3.37 -1.82 9.40
N ALA A 311 -3.37 -0.59 8.89
CA ALA A 311 -3.96 0.54 9.61
C ALA A 311 -5.40 0.72 9.13
N MET A 312 -6.27 1.23 9.99
CA MET A 312 -7.67 1.52 9.64
C MET A 312 -7.92 3.02 9.65
N ILE A 313 -8.59 3.53 8.62
CA ILE A 313 -9.04 4.91 8.48
C ILE A 313 -10.56 4.95 8.62
N ASN A 314 -11.10 6.03 9.18
CA ASN A 314 -12.55 6.15 9.30
C ASN A 314 -13.23 6.27 7.91
N SER A 315 -14.33 5.56 7.68
CA SER A 315 -15.05 5.62 6.39
C SER A 315 -15.85 6.90 6.18
N GLN A 316 -16.31 7.53 7.26
CA GLN A 316 -17.02 8.80 7.24
C GLN A 316 -16.02 9.94 7.11
N ASP A 317 -14.98 9.93 7.95
CA ASP A 317 -13.89 10.89 7.93
C ASP A 317 -12.64 10.25 7.32
N LYS A 318 -12.60 10.14 5.99
CA LYS A 318 -11.56 9.42 5.23
C LYS A 318 -10.12 9.94 5.43
N TRP A 319 -9.93 11.00 6.21
CA TRP A 319 -8.64 11.58 6.60
C TRP A 319 -8.23 11.24 8.05
N ALA A 320 -9.16 10.76 8.88
CA ALA A 320 -8.94 10.49 10.29
C ALA A 320 -8.54 9.02 10.49
N LEU A 321 -7.36 8.81 11.07
CA LEU A 321 -6.92 7.47 11.42
C LEU A 321 -7.77 6.91 12.56
N TRP A 322 -8.26 5.68 12.41
CA TRP A 322 -8.87 4.95 13.51
C TRP A 322 -7.82 4.22 14.33
N GLU A 323 -6.94 3.46 13.69
CA GLU A 323 -5.95 2.65 14.40
C GLU A 323 -4.74 2.35 13.49
N ASN A 324 -3.53 2.43 14.04
CA ASN A 324 -2.30 1.97 13.41
C ASN A 324 -1.62 0.91 14.30
N GLY A 325 -2.35 -0.18 14.54
CA GLY A 325 -2.09 -1.13 15.63
C GLY A 325 -2.69 -0.67 16.97
N ALA A 326 -2.75 -1.56 17.93
CA ALA A 326 -3.27 -1.33 19.27
C ALA A 326 -2.40 -2.02 20.31
N TRP A 327 -2.65 -1.76 21.59
CA TRP A 327 -2.16 -2.61 22.67
C TRP A 327 -3.31 -3.06 23.56
N PHE A 328 -3.13 -4.20 24.23
CA PHE A 328 -4.21 -4.89 24.94
C PHE A 328 -3.84 -5.26 26.38
N ASP A 329 -4.63 -4.82 27.35
CA ASP A 329 -4.46 -5.14 28.78
C ASP A 329 -5.77 -5.67 29.43
N GLY A 330 -6.68 -6.18 28.60
CA GLY A 330 -8.06 -6.51 28.98
C GLY A 330 -9.08 -5.61 28.30
N VAL A 331 -8.64 -4.43 27.83
CA VAL A 331 -9.36 -3.60 26.86
C VAL A 331 -8.41 -3.22 25.71
N CYS A 332 -8.97 -2.92 24.55
CA CYS A 332 -8.21 -2.54 23.37
C CYS A 332 -7.94 -1.03 23.37
N HIS A 333 -6.69 -0.63 23.19
CA HIS A 333 -6.27 0.77 23.11
C HIS A 333 -5.67 1.05 21.73
N PRO A 334 -6.38 1.77 20.84
CA PRO A 334 -5.89 2.03 19.49
C PRO A 334 -4.71 3.02 19.52
N ILE A 335 -3.68 2.74 18.73
CA ILE A 335 -2.51 3.61 18.55
C ILE A 335 -2.82 4.62 17.43
N ALA A 336 -2.44 5.87 17.67
CA ALA A 336 -2.62 7.00 16.75
C ALA A 336 -4.08 7.31 16.34
N ASN A 337 -5.06 6.88 17.14
CA ASN A 337 -6.48 7.19 16.93
C ASN A 337 -6.73 8.70 16.84
N GLY A 338 -7.52 9.11 15.86
CA GLY A 338 -7.88 10.51 15.61
C GLY A 338 -6.81 11.33 14.88
N THR A 339 -5.68 10.74 14.49
CA THR A 339 -4.64 11.46 13.74
C THR A 339 -5.20 11.96 12.41
N ASP A 340 -5.15 13.27 12.18
CA ASP A 340 -5.48 13.86 10.88
C ASP A 340 -4.32 13.64 9.90
N LEU A 341 -4.49 12.70 8.98
CA LEU A 341 -3.47 12.29 8.01
C LEU A 341 -3.18 13.37 6.94
N ARG A 342 -4.00 14.44 6.88
CA ARG A 342 -3.73 15.62 6.04
C ARG A 342 -2.78 16.59 6.74
N ASN A 343 -2.69 16.55 8.06
CA ASN A 343 -1.72 17.34 8.79
C ASN A 343 -0.33 16.70 8.64
N HIS A 344 0.51 17.34 7.84
CA HIS A 344 1.85 16.83 7.53
C HIS A 344 2.70 16.57 8.79
N ARG A 345 2.66 17.45 9.80
CA ARG A 345 3.43 17.25 11.03
C ARG A 345 2.92 16.05 11.82
N ALA A 346 1.59 15.91 11.95
CA ALA A 346 0.98 14.79 12.66
C ALA A 346 1.27 13.45 11.96
N LEU A 347 1.17 13.43 10.62
CA LEU A 347 1.53 12.28 9.80
C LEU A 347 2.98 11.85 10.02
N ILE A 348 3.93 12.77 9.92
CA ILE A 348 5.36 12.43 10.05
C ILE A 348 5.67 11.96 11.47
N GLN A 349 5.11 12.61 12.50
CA GLN A 349 5.27 12.16 13.88
C GLN A 349 4.72 10.74 14.07
N MET A 350 3.55 10.44 13.54
CA MET A 350 2.96 9.09 13.59
C MET A 350 3.87 8.03 12.93
N GLN A 351 4.56 8.37 11.84
CA GLN A 351 5.52 7.47 11.18
C GLN A 351 6.79 7.24 12.01
N PHE A 352 7.18 8.20 12.85
CA PHE A 352 8.30 8.02 13.78
C PHE A 352 7.89 7.21 15.00
N ASP A 353 6.68 7.42 15.50
CA ASP A 353 6.16 6.70 16.67
C ASP A 353 5.88 5.22 16.36
N SER A 354 5.57 4.87 15.11
CA SER A 354 5.29 3.48 14.71
C SER A 354 6.50 2.54 14.84
N VAL A 355 7.71 3.09 14.86
CA VAL A 355 8.98 2.32 14.98
C VAL A 355 9.66 2.48 16.33
N ALA A 356 9.06 3.26 17.24
CA ALA A 356 9.48 3.32 18.62
C ALA A 356 9.26 1.97 19.32
N PRO A 357 9.95 1.68 20.44
CA PRO A 357 9.72 0.47 21.22
C PRO A 357 8.23 0.29 21.56
N GLN A 358 7.65 -0.80 21.06
CA GLN A 358 6.25 -1.11 21.27
C GLN A 358 6.06 -1.95 22.54
N PRO A 359 4.91 -1.86 23.21
CA PRO A 359 4.63 -2.70 24.38
C PRO A 359 4.59 -4.18 23.99
N ASP A 360 4.91 -5.07 24.93
CA ASP A 360 4.81 -6.53 24.72
C ASP A 360 3.37 -6.98 24.41
N THR A 361 2.40 -6.15 24.74
CA THR A 361 0.97 -6.32 24.48
C THR A 361 0.51 -5.69 23.17
N LEU A 362 1.44 -5.29 22.30
CA LEU A 362 1.11 -4.82 20.95
C LEU A 362 0.32 -5.89 20.21
N TYR A 363 -0.73 -5.42 19.55
CA TYR A 363 -1.74 -6.21 18.90
C TYR A 363 -2.09 -5.54 17.57
N GLY A 364 -2.08 -6.31 16.48
CA GLY A 364 -2.61 -5.88 15.20
C GLY A 364 -4.06 -6.29 15.10
N GLY A 365 -4.98 -5.40 15.50
CA GLY A 365 -6.40 -5.72 15.55
C GLY A 365 -7.11 -5.73 14.22
N TRP A 366 -6.49 -5.11 13.22
CA TRP A 366 -7.10 -4.91 11.91
C TRP A 366 -6.25 -5.57 10.84
N TRP A 367 -6.98 -6.29 10.02
CA TRP A 367 -6.56 -6.88 8.77
C TRP A 367 -7.29 -6.13 7.63
N PHE A 368 -7.15 -6.57 6.39
CA PHE A 368 -7.51 -5.75 5.22
C PHE A 368 -9.01 -5.65 4.96
#